data_AF-A0A6A4ZI21-F1
#
_entry.id   AF-A0A6A4ZI21-F1
#
_cell.length_a   1.000
_cell.length_b   1.000
_cell.length_c   1.000
_cell.angle_alpha   90.00
_cell.angle_beta   90.00
_cell.angle_gamma   90.00
#
_symmetry.space_group_name_H-M   'P 1'
#
loop_
_entity.id
_entity.type
_entity.pdbx_description
1 polymer ?
#
loop_
_entity_poly.entity_id
_entity_poly.type
_entity_poly.pdbx_seq_one_letter_code
_entity_poly.pdbx_strand_id
1 'polypeptide(L)'
;DVFAGPADTGVPSPAVQWTLFKMGEAVLDRCPFVKKIHIYMPNIHNLPVNLKPFGLKNTHPHGEIFLPTDEPHGIIEATLTRTPSSRL
;
A
#
# COMPACT_ATOMS: atom_id res chain seq x y z
N ASP A 1 -9.89 1.17 -6.93
CA ASP A 1 -10.74 1.45 -5.75
C ASP A 1 -10.08 1.09 -4.42
N VAL A 2 -9.42 -0.07 -4.29
CA VAL A 2 -8.90 -0.54 -2.98
C VAL A 2 -7.74 0.30 -2.42
N PHE A 3 -6.82 0.78 -3.25
CA PHE A 3 -5.65 1.54 -2.79
C PHE A 3 -6.01 2.96 -2.31
N ALA A 4 -6.75 3.71 -3.12
CA ALA A 4 -7.09 5.10 -2.83
C ALA A 4 -8.39 5.25 -2.00
N GLY A 5 -9.33 4.31 -2.12
CA GLY A 5 -10.68 4.44 -1.58
C GLY A 5 -11.57 5.40 -2.39
N PRO A 6 -12.72 5.81 -1.83
CA PRO A 6 -13.58 6.83 -2.41
C PRO A 6 -12.84 8.17 -2.56
N ALA A 7 -13.09 8.91 -3.64
CA ALA A 7 -12.31 10.12 -3.97
C ALA A 7 -12.51 11.29 -2.99
N ASP A 8 -13.63 11.31 -2.27
CA ASP A 8 -14.03 12.38 -1.34
C ASP A 8 -13.53 12.14 0.10
N THR A 9 -13.33 10.88 0.48
CA THR A 9 -13.11 10.49 1.88
C THR A 9 -11.87 9.61 2.07
N GLY A 10 -11.41 8.93 1.02
CA GLY A 10 -10.34 7.96 1.09
C GLY A 10 -10.70 6.73 1.94
N VAL A 11 -9.69 5.88 2.20
CA VAL A 11 -9.83 4.72 3.09
C VAL A 11 -8.55 4.52 3.90
N PRO A 12 -8.62 4.29 5.22
CA PRO A 12 -7.43 4.02 6.01
C PRO A 12 -6.82 2.66 5.65
N SER A 13 -5.49 2.62 5.51
CA SER A 13 -4.71 1.40 5.25
C SER A 13 -3.77 1.15 6.44
N PRO A 14 -3.99 0.12 7.27
CA PRO A 14 -3.17 -0.13 8.45
C PRO A 14 -1.77 -0.68 8.10
N ALA A 15 -1.62 -1.31 6.93
CA ALA A 15 -0.35 -1.86 6.46
C ALA A 15 -0.41 -2.09 4.93
N VAL A 16 0.73 -2.05 4.25
CA VAL A 16 0.82 -2.35 2.81
C VAL A 16 0.36 -3.79 2.53
N GLN A 17 0.68 -4.74 3.43
CA GLN A 17 0.23 -6.14 3.34
C GLN A 17 -1.30 -6.26 3.30
N TRP A 18 -2.00 -5.45 4.11
CA TRP A 18 -3.47 -5.46 4.16
C TRP A 18 -4.05 -4.96 2.84
N THR A 19 -3.55 -3.83 2.34
CA THR A 19 -3.98 -3.26 1.05
C THR A 19 -3.67 -4.19 -0.11
N LEU A 20 -2.47 -4.79 -0.13
CA LEU A 20 -2.07 -5.79 -1.12
C LEU A 20 -3.05 -6.98 -1.13
N PHE A 21 -3.35 -7.54 0.04
CA PHE A 21 -4.29 -8.65 0.15
C PHE A 21 -5.67 -8.27 -0.39
N LYS A 22 -6.21 -7.11 0.01
CA LYS A 22 -7.51 -6.63 -0.45
C LYS A 22 -7.55 -6.34 -1.95
N MET A 23 -6.45 -5.87 -2.53
CA MET A 23 -6.33 -5.70 -3.98
C MET A 23 -6.38 -7.06 -4.69
N GLY A 24 -5.64 -8.05 -4.19
CA GLY A 24 -5.64 -9.39 -4.76
C GLY A 24 -7.00 -10.09 -4.65
N GLU A 25 -7.66 -9.99 -3.50
CA GLU A 25 -9.02 -10.46 -3.27
C GLU A 25 -10.00 -9.83 -4.26
N ALA A 26 -9.98 -8.49 -4.41
CA ALA A 26 -10.86 -7.78 -5.34
C ALA A 26 -10.67 -8.19 -6.80
N VAL A 27 -9.43 -8.49 -7.24
CA VAL A 27 -9.18 -9.01 -8.59
C VAL A 27 -9.76 -10.41 -8.76
N LEU A 28 -9.52 -11.30 -7.80
CA LEU A 28 -10.09 -12.65 -7.86
C LEU A 28 -11.62 -12.60 -7.78
N ASP A 29 -12.23 -11.69 -7.05
CA ASP A 29 -13.70 -11.64 -7.01
C ASP A 29 -14.31 -11.12 -8.32
N ARG A 30 -13.72 -10.07 -8.90
CA ARG A 30 -14.26 -9.40 -10.10
C ARG A 30 -13.88 -10.08 -11.41
N CYS A 31 -12.81 -10.87 -11.44
CA CYS A 31 -12.29 -11.50 -12.65
C CYS A 31 -12.29 -13.03 -12.54
N PRO A 32 -13.41 -13.73 -12.87
CA PRO A 32 -13.55 -15.18 -12.73
C PRO A 32 -12.46 -16.01 -13.41
N PHE A 33 -11.94 -15.53 -14.54
CA PHE A 33 -10.91 -16.22 -15.32
C PHE A 33 -9.50 -16.11 -14.72
N VAL A 34 -9.27 -15.16 -13.82
CA VAL A 34 -8.00 -15.05 -13.09
C VAL A 34 -7.98 -16.12 -12.00
N LYS A 35 -7.02 -17.04 -12.09
CA LYS A 35 -6.81 -18.15 -11.14
C LYS A 35 -5.81 -17.81 -10.03
N LYS A 36 -4.86 -16.93 -10.37
CA LYS A 36 -3.72 -16.54 -9.55
C LYS A 36 -3.36 -15.10 -9.87
N ILE A 37 -3.00 -14.32 -8.86
CA ILE A 37 -2.43 -12.98 -9.01
C ILE A 37 -1.18 -12.87 -8.14
N HIS A 38 -0.13 -12.29 -8.69
CA HIS A 38 1.07 -11.89 -7.96
C HIS A 38 1.11 -10.36 -7.92
N ILE A 39 1.32 -9.79 -6.74
CA ILE A 39 1.41 -8.35 -6.54
C ILE A 39 2.72 -8.05 -5.84
N TYR A 40 3.47 -7.10 -6.41
CA TYR A 40 4.71 -6.55 -5.89
C TYR A 40 4.47 -5.07 -5.57
N MET A 41 4.62 -4.67 -4.30
CA MET A 41 4.36 -3.32 -3.79
C MET A 41 5.57 -2.79 -3.01
N PRO A 42 6.46 -2.01 -3.66
CA PRO A 42 7.49 -1.29 -2.94
C PRO A 42 6.86 -0.16 -2.12
N ASN A 43 7.29 0.00 -0.88
CA ASN A 43 6.91 1.11 -0.01
C ASN A 43 7.93 2.23 -0.12
N ILE A 44 7.76 3.09 -1.13
CA ILE A 44 8.65 4.23 -1.35
C ILE A 44 8.46 5.25 -0.23
N HIS A 45 9.52 5.47 0.54
CA HIS A 45 9.46 6.28 1.75
C HIS A 45 9.43 7.77 1.41
N ASN A 46 8.49 8.49 2.02
CA ASN A 46 8.47 9.94 2.08
C ASN A 46 8.65 10.34 3.55
N LEU A 47 9.90 10.55 3.96
CA LEU A 47 10.24 10.78 5.37
C LEU A 47 10.13 12.27 5.71
N PRO A 48 9.58 12.67 6.87
CA PRO A 48 9.49 14.07 7.24
C PRO A 48 10.89 14.67 7.44
N VAL A 49 11.13 15.83 6.81
CA VAL A 49 12.43 16.51 6.92
C VAL A 49 12.62 17.10 8.32
N ASN A 50 13.80 16.88 8.91
CA ASN A 50 14.19 17.52 10.16
C ASN A 50 14.67 18.96 9.89
N LEU A 51 13.82 19.93 10.23
CA LEU A 51 14.11 21.36 10.05
C LEU A 51 14.76 22.05 11.27
N LYS A 52 14.98 21.31 12.37
CA LYS A 52 15.60 21.86 13.59
C LYS A 52 16.96 22.55 13.34
N PRO A 53 17.84 22.06 12.44
CA PRO A 53 19.11 22.75 12.14
C PRO A 53 18.94 24.16 11.58
N PHE A 54 17.76 24.47 11.02
CA PHE A 54 17.42 25.80 10.49
C PHE A 54 16.63 26.67 11.48
N GLY A 55 16.45 26.22 12.73
CA GLY A 55 15.61 26.91 13.71
C GLY A 55 14.10 26.83 13.43
N LEU A 56 13.68 25.92 12.54
CA LEU A 56 12.28 25.76 12.10
C LEU A 56 11.66 24.47 12.62
N LYS A 57 10.32 24.40 12.60
CA LYS A 57 9.53 23.20 12.89
C LYS A 57 8.75 22.78 11.64
N ASN A 58 8.63 21.47 11.44
CA ASN A 58 7.73 20.92 10.43
C ASN A 58 6.32 20.83 11.08
N THR A 59 5.44 21.76 10.76
CA THR A 59 4.34 22.22 11.64
C THR A 59 3.11 21.33 11.71
N HIS A 60 2.76 20.63 10.64
CA HIS A 60 1.64 19.68 10.63
C HIS A 60 1.94 18.44 11.51
N PRO A 61 0.95 17.80 12.17
CA PRO A 61 1.17 16.63 13.04
C PRO A 61 1.93 15.47 12.38
N HIS A 62 1.87 15.39 11.05
CA HIS A 62 2.56 14.38 10.24
C HIS A 62 3.68 14.97 9.36
N GLY A 63 3.94 16.28 9.44
CA GLY A 63 4.85 17.01 8.57
C GLY A 63 4.17 17.59 7.31
N GLU A 64 4.80 18.61 6.75
CA GLU A 64 4.46 19.32 5.50
C GLU A 64 5.57 19.14 4.46
N ILE A 65 6.84 19.10 4.90
CA ILE A 65 8.00 18.87 4.03
C ILE A 65 8.50 17.44 4.22
N PHE A 66 8.59 16.70 3.11
CA PHE A 66 9.02 15.30 3.06
C PHE A 66 10.17 15.12 2.06
N LEU A 67 11.04 14.16 2.36
CA LEU A 67 12.13 13.73 1.49
C LEU A 67 11.73 12.39 0.83
N PRO A 68 11.50 12.36 -0.49
CA PRO A 68 11.38 11.12 -1.24
C PRO A 68 12.70 10.35 -1.15
N THR A 69 12.63 9.12 -0.66
CA THR A 69 13.79 8.23 -0.52
C THR A 69 13.55 6.99 -1.37
N ASP A 70 14.36 6.86 -2.42
CA ASP A 70 14.27 5.73 -3.35
C ASP A 70 14.79 4.44 -2.71
N GLU A 71 15.95 4.50 -2.05
CA GLU A 71 16.59 3.36 -1.38
C GLU A 71 17.11 3.71 0.03
N PRO A 72 17.05 2.79 1.00
CA PRO A 72 16.37 1.49 0.94
C PRO A 72 14.84 1.64 1.04
N HIS A 73 14.08 0.79 0.36
CA HIS A 73 12.63 0.69 0.56
C HIS A 73 12.20 -0.72 0.94
N GLY A 74 11.11 -0.81 1.70
CA GLY A 74 10.48 -2.09 2.00
C GLY A 74 9.80 -2.65 0.77
N ILE A 75 10.04 -3.93 0.47
CA ILE A 75 9.32 -4.65 -0.59
C ILE A 75 8.27 -5.55 0.07
N ILE A 76 7.01 -5.38 -0.33
CA ILE A 76 5.92 -6.24 0.10
C ILE A 76 5.40 -6.96 -1.14
N GLU A 77 5.46 -8.28 -1.13
CA GLU A 77 4.94 -9.11 -2.21
C GLU A 77 4.03 -10.21 -1.69
N ALA A 78 3.00 -10.56 -2.46
CA ALA A 78 2.23 -11.76 -2.19
C ALA A 78 1.62 -12.33 -3.48
N THR A 79 1.40 -13.64 -3.42
CA THR A 79 0.68 -14.39 -4.43
C THR A 79 -0.63 -14.89 -3.83
N LEU A 80 -1.76 -14.55 -4.46
CA LEU A 80 -3.07 -15.06 -4.08
C LEU A 80 -3.58 -16.00 -5.17
N THR A 81 -4.15 -17.13 -4.75
CA THR A 81 -4.75 -18.15 -5.61
C THR A 81 -6.12 -18.52 -5.09
N ARG A 82 -7.05 -18.86 -5.99
CA ARG A 82 -8.34 -19.42 -5.55
C ARG A 82 -8.14 -20.78 -4.88
N THR A 83 -8.93 -21.04 -3.84
CA THR A 83 -9.03 -22.38 -3.28
C THR A 83 -9.53 -23.34 -4.37
N PRO A 84 -8.87 -24.49 -4.58
CA PRO A 84 -9.44 -25.53 -5.43
C PRO A 84 -10.82 -25.90 -4.91
N SER A 85 -11.82 -26.01 -5.78
CA SER A 85 -13.06 -26.69 -5.39
C SER A 85 -12.67 -28.12 -5.06
N SER A 86 -12.65 -28.49 -3.79
CA SER A 86 -12.40 -29.86 -3.36
C SER A 86 -13.44 -30.75 -4.04
N ARG A 87 -12.98 -31.67 -4.90
CA ARG A 87 -13.78 -32.82 -5.33
C ARG A 87 -13.41 -33.97 -4.41
N LEU A 88 -14.06 -34.03 -3.26
CA LEU A 88 -14.18 -35.23 -2.44
C LEU A 88 -15.66 -35.48 -2.24
#